data_AF-A0A167WNM0-F1
#
_entry.id   AF-A0A167WNM0-F1
#
_cell.length_a   1.000
_cell.length_b   1.000
_cell.length_c   1.000
_cell.angle_alpha   90.00
_cell.angle_beta   90.00
_cell.angle_gamma   90.00
#
_symmetry.space_group_name_H-M   'P 1'
#
loop_
_entity.id
_entity.type
_entity.pdbx_description
1 polymer ?
#
loop_
_entity_poly.entity_id
_entity_poly.type
_entity_poly.pdbx_seq_one_letter_code
_entity_poly.pdbx_strand_id
1 'polypeptide(L)'
;QHISKDIKDRALYVLFEGYIIEDVCDIFDVSERSLCRWRATWEARGSVIPPHQPIQGRPRILNADHTHDLLTLMEKVAGTTVE
;
A
#
# COMPACT_ATOMS: atom_id res chain seq x y z
N GLN A 1 -7.07 0.84 -2.33
CA GLN A 1 -7.40 0.36 -0.98
C GLN A 1 -6.26 -0.52 -0.47
N HIS A 2 -5.86 -0.37 0.80
CA HIS A 2 -4.81 -1.20 1.39
C HIS A 2 -5.48 -2.43 2.03
N ILE A 3 -5.24 -3.61 1.45
CA ILE A 3 -5.69 -4.89 1.99
C ILE A 3 -4.56 -5.48 2.83
N SER A 4 -4.89 -5.88 4.06
CA SER A 4 -3.93 -6.41 5.02
C SER A 4 -3.34 -7.75 4.55
N LYS A 5 -2.16 -8.10 5.09
CA LYS A 5 -1.40 -9.29 4.66
C LYS A 5 -2.17 -10.58 4.98
N ASP A 6 -2.78 -10.64 6.16
CA ASP A 6 -3.58 -11.76 6.65
C ASP A 6 -4.75 -12.10 5.72
N ILE A 7 -5.49 -11.09 5.23
CA ILE A 7 -6.57 -11.30 4.26
C ILE A 7 -6.04 -11.88 2.96
N LYS A 8 -4.92 -11.38 2.45
CA LYS A 8 -4.29 -11.90 1.22
C LYS A 8 -3.82 -13.34 1.39
N ASP A 9 -3.14 -13.64 2.49
CA ASP A 9 -2.64 -14.97 2.80
C ASP A 9 -3.81 -15.96 2.93
N ARG A 10 -4.90 -15.55 3.61
CA ARG A 10 -6.08 -16.41 3.79
C ARG A 10 -6.86 -16.62 2.48
N ALA A 11 -7.01 -15.58 1.65
CA ALA A 11 -7.64 -15.70 0.34
C ALA A 11 -6.87 -16.66 -0.57
N LEU A 12 -5.53 -16.59 -0.59
CA LEU A 12 -4.71 -17.54 -1.35
C LEU A 12 -4.78 -18.95 -0.76
N TYR A 13 -4.79 -19.10 0.56
CA TYR A 13 -4.92 -20.42 1.19
C TYR A 13 -6.22 -21.11 0.73
N VAL A 14 -7.36 -20.44 0.82
CA VAL A 14 -8.65 -20.99 0.40
C VAL A 14 -8.66 -21.31 -1.10
N LEU A 15 -8.07 -20.42 -1.91
CA LEU A 15 -7.91 -20.68 -3.35
C LEU A 15 -7.04 -21.92 -3.64
N PHE A 16 -5.98 -22.17 -2.87
CA PHE A 16 -5.13 -23.35 -3.04
C PHE A 16 -5.76 -24.65 -2.55
N GLU A 17 -6.70 -24.57 -1.60
CA GLU A 17 -7.55 -25.70 -1.18
C GLU A 17 -8.60 -26.09 -2.24
N GLY A 18 -8.68 -25.36 -3.37
CA GLY A 18 -9.49 -25.71 -4.54
C GLY A 18 -10.83 -25.01 -4.64
N TYR A 19 -11.07 -23.96 -3.85
CA TYR A 19 -12.27 -23.12 -4.00
C TYR A 19 -12.22 -22.34 -5.32
N ILE A 20 -13.39 -22.10 -5.91
CA ILE A 20 -13.52 -21.33 -7.14
C ILE A 20 -13.23 -19.84 -6.88
N ILE A 21 -12.79 -19.13 -7.92
CA ILE A 21 -12.33 -17.74 -7.81
C ILE A 21 -13.47 -16.83 -7.36
N GLU A 22 -14.68 -17.07 -7.87
CA GLU A 22 -15.88 -16.30 -7.59
C GLU A 22 -16.21 -16.32 -6.08
N ASP A 23 -16.24 -17.51 -5.48
CA ASP A 23 -16.49 -17.67 -4.03
C ASP A 23 -15.41 -16.99 -3.20
N VAL A 24 -14.13 -17.11 -3.59
CA VAL A 24 -13.04 -16.45 -2.87
C VAL A 24 -13.16 -14.93 -2.97
N CYS A 25 -13.51 -14.41 -4.14
CA CYS A 25 -13.75 -12.99 -4.34
C CYS A 25 -14.89 -12.46 -3.47
N ASP A 26 -16.00 -13.20 -3.41
CA ASP A 26 -17.17 -12.83 -2.62
C ASP A 26 -16.92 -12.91 -1.11
N ILE A 27 -16.26 -13.97 -0.63
CA ILE A 27 -15.98 -14.17 0.82
C ILE A 27 -15.05 -13.09 1.36
N PHE A 28 -14.01 -12.72 0.60
CA PHE A 28 -12.98 -11.79 1.06
C PHE A 28 -13.23 -10.33 0.63
N ASP A 29 -14.29 -10.07 -0.15
CA ASP A 29 -14.60 -8.77 -0.77
C ASP A 29 -13.42 -8.22 -1.59
N VAL A 30 -12.90 -9.05 -2.49
CA VAL A 30 -11.72 -8.75 -3.31
C VAL A 30 -11.97 -9.04 -4.78
N SER A 31 -11.49 -8.17 -5.66
CA SER A 31 -11.55 -8.42 -7.09
C SER A 31 -10.67 -9.60 -7.51
N GLU A 32 -11.10 -10.38 -8.50
CA GLU A 32 -10.29 -11.43 -9.15
C GLU A 32 -8.90 -10.92 -9.56
N ARG A 33 -8.82 -9.71 -10.11
CA ARG A 33 -7.54 -9.10 -10.51
C ARG A 33 -6.55 -8.96 -9.36
N SER A 34 -7.02 -8.69 -8.15
CA SER A 34 -6.19 -8.63 -6.94
C SER A 34 -5.72 -10.02 -6.56
N LEU A 35 -6.61 -11.01 -6.58
CA LEU A 35 -6.30 -12.41 -6.29
C LEU A 35 -5.24 -12.97 -7.25
N CYS A 36 -5.40 -12.74 -8.55
CA CYS A 36 -4.42 -13.12 -9.58
C CYS A 36 -3.05 -12.48 -9.35
N ARG A 37 -3.00 -11.19 -8.97
CA ARG A 37 -1.75 -10.51 -8.64
C ARG A 37 -1.08 -11.09 -7.41
N TRP A 38 -1.84 -11.44 -6.37
CA TRP A 38 -1.28 -12.04 -5.16
C TRP A 38 -0.73 -13.43 -5.45
N ARG A 39 -1.46 -14.26 -6.19
CA ARG A 39 -0.99 -15.59 -6.63
C ARG A 39 0.32 -15.46 -7.41
N ALA A 40 0.38 -14.60 -8.42
CA ALA A 40 1.60 -14.39 -9.20
C ALA A 40 2.78 -13.89 -8.34
N THR A 41 2.52 -13.04 -7.35
CA THR A 41 3.57 -12.56 -6.43
C THR A 41 4.06 -13.68 -5.52
N TRP A 42 3.13 -14.51 -5.02
CA TRP A 42 3.42 -15.65 -4.16
C TRP A 42 4.18 -16.74 -4.92
N GLU A 43 3.78 -17.09 -6.14
CA GLU A 43 4.50 -18.06 -6.99
C GLU A 43 5.93 -17.60 -7.30
N ALA A 44 6.11 -16.30 -7.56
CA ALA A 44 7.43 -15.76 -7.88
C ALA A 44 8.37 -15.65 -6.67
N ARG A 45 7.85 -15.48 -5.44
CA ARG A 45 8.65 -15.00 -4.29
C ARG A 45 8.28 -15.60 -2.92
N GLY A 46 7.25 -16.43 -2.84
CA GLY A 46 6.73 -16.99 -1.59
C GLY A 46 6.01 -16.00 -0.67
N SER A 47 5.66 -14.81 -1.17
CA SER A 47 5.01 -13.76 -0.39
C SER A 47 3.93 -13.04 -1.20
N VAL A 48 2.83 -12.68 -0.55
CA VAL A 48 1.76 -11.82 -1.11
C VAL A 48 2.09 -10.33 -1.02
N ILE A 49 3.14 -9.96 -0.27
CA ILE A 49 3.62 -8.59 -0.17
C ILE A 49 4.61 -8.35 -1.31
N PRO A 50 4.33 -7.40 -2.22
CA PRO A 50 5.30 -7.05 -3.25
C PRO A 50 6.54 -6.43 -2.60
N PRO A 51 7.75 -6.70 -3.13
CA PRO A 51 8.96 -6.09 -2.60
C PRO A 51 8.90 -4.57 -2.75
N HIS A 52 9.54 -3.86 -1.81
CA HIS A 52 9.79 -2.43 -1.96
C HIS A 52 10.56 -2.20 -3.26
N GLN A 53 10.01 -1.37 -4.16
CA GLN A 53 10.69 -1.00 -5.39
C GLN A 53 11.91 -0.12 -5.02
N PRO A 54 13.14 -0.49 -5.41
CA PRO A 54 14.34 0.29 -5.08
C PRO A 54 14.31 1.72 -5.64
N ILE A 55 13.53 1.94 -6.71
CA ILE A 55 13.40 3.21 -7.43
C ILE A 55 12.34 4.12 -6.78
N GLN A 56 11.55 3.61 -5.83
CA GLN A 56 10.61 4.46 -5.10
C GLN A 56 11.37 5.31 -4.07
N GLY A 57 11.28 6.63 -4.22
CA GLY A 57 11.76 7.57 -3.21
C GLY A 57 11.15 7.28 -1.84
N ARG A 58 11.88 7.61 -0.77
CA ARG A 58 11.40 7.43 0.61
C ARG A 58 10.03 8.12 0.76
N PRO A 59 9.00 7.44 1.29
CA PRO A 59 7.72 8.08 1.59
C PRO A 59 7.93 9.36 2.39
N ARG A 60 7.27 10.45 1.98
CA ARG A 60 7.36 11.72 2.71
C ARG A 60 6.73 11.55 4.08
N ILE A 61 7.47 11.90 5.12
CA ILE A 61 6.97 11.92 6.51
C ILE A 61 5.93 13.04 6.66
N LEU A 62 6.15 14.15 5.95
CA LEU A 62 5.27 15.31 5.96
C LEU A 62 4.22 15.16 4.85
N ASN A 63 2.96 15.39 5.21
CA ASN A 63 1.88 15.56 4.25
C ASN A 63 1.93 17.00 3.67
N ALA A 64 1.03 17.31 2.75
CA ALA A 64 0.99 18.61 2.08
C ALA A 64 0.77 19.75 3.07
N ASP A 65 -0.14 19.58 4.02
CA ASP A 65 -0.50 20.60 5.02
C ASP A 65 0.69 20.90 5.95
N HIS A 66 1.35 19.86 6.48
CA HIS A 66 2.56 20.02 7.29
C HIS A 66 3.67 20.76 6.51
N THR A 67 3.77 20.49 5.20
CA THR A 67 4.77 21.16 4.36
C THR A 67 4.41 22.64 4.15
N HIS A 68 3.14 22.94 3.93
CA HIS A 68 2.63 24.30 3.77
C HIS A 68 2.79 25.13 5.06
N ASP A 69 2.48 24.54 6.20
CA ASP A 69 2.63 25.18 7.52
C ASP A 69 4.09 25.52 7.79
N LEU A 70 5.01 24.57 7.55
CA LEU A 70 6.44 24.81 7.72
C LEU A 70 6.97 25.92 6.81
N LEU A 71 6.58 25.92 5.53
CA LEU A 71 6.97 26.98 4.59
C LEU A 71 6.45 28.35 5.04
N THR A 72 5.18 28.42 5.46
CA THR A 72 4.57 29.65 5.97
C THR A 72 5.28 30.16 7.22
N LEU A 73 5.67 29.26 8.14
CA LEU A 73 6.41 29.64 9.34
C LEU A 73 7.82 30.14 9.00
N MET A 74 8.51 29.50 8.06
CA MET A 74 9.83 29.92 7.60
C MET A 74 9.80 31.30 6.94
N GLU A 75 8.79 31.57 6.11
CA GLU A 75 8.58 32.89 5.48
C GLU A 75 8.33 33.99 6.53
N LYS A 76 7.51 33.70 7.55
CA LYS A 76 7.26 34.63 8.67
C LYS A 76 8.55 34.95 9.42
N VAL A 77 9.36 33.93 9.74
CA VAL A 77 10.64 34.11 10.45
C VAL A 77 11.64 34.90 9.59
N ALA A 78 11.73 34.61 8.29
CA ALA A 78 12.61 35.33 7.38
C ALA A 78 12.21 36.81 7.23
N GLY A 79 10.90 37.10 7.18
CA GLY A 79 10.34 38.45 7.12
C GLY A 79 10.53 39.27 8.41
N THR A 80 10.70 38.64 9.56
CA THR A 80 10.93 39.32 10.85
C THR A 80 12.37 39.76 11.11
N THR A 81 13.33 39.46 10.22
CA THR A 81 14.76 39.82 10.40
C THR A 81 15.11 41.27 10.01
N VAL A 82 14.11 42.15 9.88
CA VAL A 82 14.28 43.56 9.57
C VAL A 82 13.53 44.40 10.60
N GLU A 83 14.03 44.46 11.83
CA GLU A 83 13.97 45.62 12.75
C GLU A 83 15.12 45.55 13.76
#